data_AF-A0A354TI53-F1
#
_entry.id   AF-A0A354TI53-F1
#
_cell.length_a   1.000
_cell.length_b   1.000
_cell.length_c   1.000
_cell.angle_alpha   90.00
_cell.angle_beta   90.00
_cell.angle_gamma   90.00
#
_symmetry.space_group_name_H-M   'P 1'
#
loop_
_entity.id
_entity.type
_entity.pdbx_description
1 polymer ?
#
loop_
_entity_poly.entity_id
_entity_poly.type
_entity_poly.pdbx_seq_one_letter_code
_entity_poly.pdbx_strand_id
1 'polypeptide(L)'
;MKRLFILSLTLALASCASTMNSHRMKAAQRKMLDTRALQQAGQWDEALAMAERMHSSVSKSITSAPMQKAVGGSEIDLRPLLTAWEIGPLTELKTALQKKDAKHSTAAFASVRQQCVNCHTVLGKTQVQVSAIP
;
A
#
# COMPACT_ATOMS: atom_id res chain seq x y z
N MET A 1 37.19 -1.05 -19.02
CA MET A 1 36.78 -0.15 -17.91
C MET A 1 35.38 0.45 -18.07
N LYS A 2 34.90 0.88 -19.27
CA LYS A 2 33.53 1.42 -19.45
C LYS A 2 32.37 0.51 -19.01
N ARG A 3 32.51 -0.83 -19.13
CA ARG A 3 31.45 -1.79 -18.74
C ARG A 3 31.26 -1.92 -17.22
N LEU A 4 32.31 -1.68 -16.42
CA LEU A 4 32.21 -1.74 -14.95
C LEU A 4 31.46 -0.52 -14.38
N PHE A 5 31.65 0.66 -14.98
CA PHE A 5 30.96 1.88 -14.54
C PHE A 5 29.44 1.86 -14.76
N ILE A 6 28.98 1.20 -15.84
CA ILE A 6 27.53 1.06 -16.12
C ILE A 6 26.87 0.12 -15.11
N LEU A 7 27.55 -0.95 -14.70
CA LEU A 7 27.02 -1.92 -13.73
C LEU A 7 26.85 -1.30 -12.33
N SER A 8 27.79 -0.46 -11.90
CA SER A 8 27.73 0.20 -10.60
C SER A 8 26.59 1.23 -10.50
N LEU A 9 26.29 1.93 -11.61
CA LEU A 9 25.24 2.94 -11.65
C LEU A 9 23.83 2.33 -11.59
N THR A 10 23.63 1.18 -12.24
CA THR A 10 22.34 0.47 -12.23
C THR A 10 22.04 -0.16 -10.86
N LEU A 11 23.06 -0.70 -10.18
CA LEU A 11 22.94 -1.23 -8.82
C LEU A 11 22.57 -0.13 -7.80
N ALA A 12 23.21 1.04 -7.90
CA ALA A 12 22.91 2.17 -7.02
C ALA A 12 21.46 2.66 -7.20
N LEU A 13 20.98 2.84 -8.44
CA LEU A 13 19.63 3.30 -8.73
C LEU A 13 18.55 2.29 -8.29
N ALA A 14 18.79 1.00 -8.50
CA ALA A 14 17.89 -0.06 -8.03
C ALA A 14 17.79 -0.10 -6.49
N SER A 15 18.91 0.14 -5.79
CA SER A 15 18.94 0.18 -4.32
C SER A 15 18.17 1.39 -3.76
N CYS A 16 18.27 2.56 -4.40
CA CYS A 16 17.53 3.76 -4.04
C CYS A 16 16.02 3.59 -4.28
N ALA A 17 15.63 3.05 -5.44
CA ALA A 17 14.23 2.80 -5.77
C ALA A 17 13.58 1.79 -4.83
N SER A 18 14.28 0.69 -4.50
CA SER A 18 13.83 -0.31 -3.52
C SER A 18 13.61 0.31 -2.13
N THR A 19 14.56 1.12 -1.66
CA THR A 19 14.48 1.80 -0.37
C THR A 19 13.32 2.79 -0.34
N MET A 20 13.18 3.64 -1.36
CA MET A 20 12.06 4.58 -1.48
C MET A 20 10.70 3.88 -1.46
N ASN A 21 10.57 2.75 -2.16
CA ASN A 21 9.32 1.99 -2.19
C ASN A 21 9.01 1.35 -0.84
N SER A 22 10.02 0.84 -0.14
CA SER A 22 9.87 0.37 1.24
C SER A 22 9.35 1.48 2.17
N HIS A 23 9.92 2.69 2.09
CA HIS A 23 9.45 3.82 2.88
C HIS A 23 8.01 4.22 2.56
N ARG A 24 7.65 4.25 1.27
CA ARG A 24 6.28 4.56 0.85
C ARG A 24 5.28 3.51 1.30
N MET A 25 5.64 2.22 1.29
CA MET A 25 4.79 1.14 1.80
C MET A 25 4.59 1.22 3.31
N LYS A 26 5.66 1.47 4.07
CA LYS A 26 5.54 1.76 5.52
C LYS A 26 4.68 3.00 5.77
N ALA A 27 4.81 4.02 4.94
CA ALA A 27 4.01 5.23 5.04
C ALA A 27 2.55 5.00 4.65
N ALA A 28 2.23 4.07 3.74
CA ALA A 28 0.86 3.66 3.43
C ALA A 28 0.24 2.90 4.62
N GLN A 29 0.97 1.96 5.20
CA GLN A 29 0.54 1.20 6.37
C GLN A 29 0.23 2.09 7.57
N ARG A 30 1.08 3.07 7.89
CA ARG A 30 0.79 4.04 8.96
C ARG A 30 -0.50 4.81 8.70
N LYS A 31 -0.68 5.32 7.48
CA LYS A 31 -1.89 6.07 7.10
C LYS A 31 -3.15 5.23 7.17
N MET A 32 -3.06 3.94 6.83
CA MET A 32 -4.18 3.01 7.03
C MET A 32 -4.58 2.94 8.50
N LEU A 33 -3.62 2.78 9.42
CA LEU A 33 -3.88 2.75 10.85
C LEU A 33 -4.48 4.09 11.34
N ASP A 34 -3.93 5.22 10.87
CA ASP A 34 -4.44 6.56 11.19
C ASP A 34 -5.87 6.75 10.67
N THR A 35 -6.19 6.30 9.46
CA THR A 35 -7.55 6.32 8.90
C THR A 35 -8.52 5.59 9.83
N ARG A 36 -8.14 4.42 10.35
CA ARG A 36 -9.00 3.66 11.28
C ARG A 36 -9.20 4.40 12.59
N ALA A 37 -8.13 4.94 13.18
CA ALA A 37 -8.21 5.69 14.42
C ALA A 37 -9.12 6.92 14.29
N LEU A 38 -8.96 7.70 13.21
CA LEU A 38 -9.79 8.87 12.91
C LEU A 38 -11.25 8.48 12.67
N GLN A 39 -11.49 7.38 11.94
CA GLN A 39 -12.83 6.84 11.72
C GLN A 39 -13.50 6.39 13.03
N GLN A 40 -12.77 5.77 13.95
CA GLN A 40 -13.29 5.38 15.27
C GLN A 40 -13.58 6.60 16.16
N ALA A 41 -12.82 7.67 16.01
CA ALA A 41 -13.04 8.95 16.69
C ALA A 41 -14.15 9.81 16.07
N GLY A 42 -14.77 9.37 14.97
CA GLY A 42 -15.78 10.14 14.24
C GLY A 42 -15.22 11.35 13.47
N GLN A 43 -13.90 11.41 13.27
CA GLN A 43 -13.21 12.44 12.49
C GLN A 43 -13.20 12.05 11.00
N TRP A 44 -14.39 12.11 10.39
CA TRP A 44 -14.65 11.53 9.07
C TRP A 44 -13.87 12.17 7.93
N ASP A 45 -13.76 13.51 7.93
CA ASP A 45 -13.09 14.25 6.87
C ASP A 45 -11.57 14.01 6.92
N GLU A 46 -10.99 13.98 8.12
CA GLU A 46 -9.59 13.63 8.35
C GLU A 46 -9.32 12.16 8.00
N ALA A 47 -10.23 11.25 8.34
CA ALA A 47 -10.12 9.83 7.98
C ALA A 47 -10.10 9.63 6.46
N LEU A 48 -10.99 10.33 5.74
CA LEU A 48 -11.04 10.34 4.27
C LEU A 48 -9.74 10.90 3.68
N ALA A 49 -9.29 12.06 4.15
CA ALA A 49 -8.04 12.66 3.70
C ALA A 49 -6.84 11.72 3.95
N MET A 50 -6.85 10.98 5.06
CA MET A 50 -5.81 10.00 5.35
C MET A 50 -5.87 8.78 4.42
N ALA A 51 -7.07 8.32 4.06
CA ALA A 51 -7.26 7.24 3.09
C ALA A 51 -6.74 7.64 1.69
N GLU A 52 -6.90 8.90 1.29
CA GLU A 52 -6.34 9.43 0.04
C GLU A 52 -4.81 9.52 0.08
N ARG A 53 -4.24 9.94 1.21
CA ARG A 53 -2.78 9.95 1.40
C ARG A 53 -2.20 8.52 1.43
N MET A 54 -2.95 7.54 1.94
CA MET A 54 -2.61 6.11 1.85
C MET A 54 -2.56 5.68 0.38
N HIS A 55 -3.63 5.94 -0.38
CA HIS A 55 -3.69 5.69 -1.83
C HIS A 55 -2.50 6.27 -2.58
N SER A 56 -2.20 7.55 -2.37
CA SER A 56 -1.04 8.21 -3.01
C SER A 56 0.28 7.50 -2.71
N SER A 57 0.46 6.99 -1.48
CA SER A 57 1.68 6.27 -1.08
C SER A 57 1.78 4.91 -1.79
N VAL A 58 0.66 4.20 -1.93
CA VAL A 58 0.58 2.91 -2.64
C VAL A 58 0.84 3.10 -4.14
N SER A 59 0.04 3.97 -4.78
CA SER A 59 0.12 4.24 -6.22
C SER A 59 1.53 4.68 -6.64
N LYS A 60 2.16 5.62 -5.91
CA LYS A 60 3.54 6.06 -6.21
C LYS A 60 4.57 4.93 -6.13
N SER A 61 4.39 3.98 -5.23
CA SER A 61 5.33 2.86 -5.10
C SER A 61 5.24 1.95 -6.32
N ILE A 62 4.03 1.62 -6.72
CA ILE A 62 3.76 0.71 -7.83
C ILE A 62 4.08 1.37 -9.17
N THR A 63 3.77 2.65 -9.39
CA THR A 63 4.18 3.36 -10.62
C THR A 63 5.69 3.41 -10.78
N SER A 64 6.45 3.55 -9.68
CA SER A 64 7.91 3.62 -9.76
C SER A 64 8.62 2.27 -9.88
N ALA A 65 8.00 1.17 -9.41
CA ALA A 65 8.53 -0.18 -9.56
C ALA A 65 7.37 -1.21 -9.56
N PRO A 66 6.65 -1.34 -10.69
CA PRO A 66 5.49 -2.23 -10.77
C PRO A 66 5.89 -3.70 -10.67
N MET A 67 7.08 -4.04 -11.20
CA MET A 67 7.67 -5.36 -11.07
C MET A 67 8.40 -5.48 -9.74
N GLN A 68 8.02 -6.45 -8.91
CA GLN A 68 8.66 -6.75 -7.63
C GLN A 68 9.16 -8.18 -7.61
N LYS A 69 10.38 -8.39 -7.12
CA LYS A 69 10.88 -9.74 -6.85
C LYS A 69 10.18 -10.33 -5.62
N ALA A 70 9.55 -11.47 -5.81
CA ALA A 70 9.08 -12.32 -4.73
C ALA A 70 10.26 -13.04 -4.05
N VAL A 71 10.06 -13.54 -2.84
CA VAL A 71 11.08 -14.33 -2.11
C VAL A 71 11.55 -15.54 -2.92
N GLY A 72 10.68 -16.15 -3.74
CA GLY A 72 11.03 -17.27 -4.62
C GLY A 72 11.83 -16.90 -5.88
N GLY A 73 12.21 -15.63 -6.05
CA GLY A 73 13.00 -15.15 -7.18
C GLY A 73 12.21 -14.79 -8.44
N SER A 74 10.91 -15.12 -8.49
CA SER A 74 10.01 -14.69 -9.56
C SER A 74 9.74 -13.18 -9.49
N GLU A 75 9.54 -12.56 -10.66
CA GLU A 75 9.09 -11.18 -10.76
C GLU A 75 7.57 -11.15 -10.89
N ILE A 76 6.92 -10.38 -10.02
CA ILE A 76 5.47 -10.21 -9.99
C ILE A 76 5.14 -8.79 -10.41
N ASP A 77 4.25 -8.65 -11.39
CA ASP A 77 3.64 -7.37 -11.72
C ASP A 77 2.53 -7.03 -10.71
N LEU A 78 2.71 -5.94 -9.97
CA LEU A 78 1.75 -5.48 -8.97
C LEU A 78 0.61 -4.64 -9.54
N ARG A 79 0.66 -4.23 -10.81
CA ARG A 79 -0.40 -3.38 -11.41
C ARG A 79 -1.81 -4.00 -11.30
N PRO A 80 -2.02 -5.30 -11.63
CA PRO A 80 -3.35 -5.90 -11.48
C PRO A 80 -3.86 -5.89 -10.04
N LEU A 81 -2.97 -6.12 -9.06
CA LEU A 81 -3.31 -6.08 -7.65
C LEU A 81 -3.65 -4.65 -7.20
N LEU A 82 -2.91 -3.64 -7.68
CA LEU A 82 -3.22 -2.24 -7.42
C LEU A 82 -4.59 -1.86 -7.97
N THR A 83 -4.84 -2.18 -9.24
CA THR A 83 -6.11 -1.85 -9.89
C THR A 83 -7.28 -2.48 -9.15
N ALA A 84 -7.18 -3.77 -8.78
CA ALA A 84 -8.21 -4.45 -7.99
C ALA A 84 -8.42 -3.82 -6.60
N TRP A 85 -7.34 -3.38 -5.95
CA TRP A 85 -7.41 -2.68 -4.67
C TRP A 85 -8.07 -1.30 -4.77
N GLU A 86 -7.75 -0.53 -5.82
CA GLU A 86 -8.30 0.81 -6.06
C GLU A 86 -9.80 0.76 -6.38
N ILE A 87 -10.22 -0.10 -7.31
CA ILE A 87 -11.62 -0.15 -7.78
C ILE A 87 -12.57 -0.82 -6.77
N GLY A 88 -12.06 -1.69 -5.90
CA GLY A 88 -12.86 -2.37 -4.89
C GLY A 88 -12.67 -1.75 -3.51
N PRO A 89 -11.86 -2.35 -2.62
CA PRO A 89 -11.85 -2.00 -1.20
C PRO A 89 -11.52 -0.53 -0.88
N LEU A 90 -10.61 0.10 -1.62
CA LEU A 90 -10.29 1.51 -1.38
C LEU A 90 -11.47 2.43 -1.74
N THR A 91 -12.11 2.20 -2.88
CA THR A 91 -13.28 2.98 -3.32
C THR A 91 -14.45 2.80 -2.35
N GLU A 92 -14.69 1.57 -1.89
CA GLU A 92 -15.69 1.28 -0.86
C GLU A 92 -15.39 2.02 0.44
N LEU A 93 -14.14 2.00 0.90
CA LEU A 93 -13.72 2.69 2.12
C LEU A 93 -13.94 4.20 1.98
N LYS A 94 -13.48 4.81 0.89
CA LYS A 94 -13.67 6.25 0.64
C LYS A 94 -15.15 6.62 0.63
N THR A 95 -15.97 5.81 -0.05
CA THR A 95 -17.42 6.04 -0.14
C THR A 95 -18.08 5.94 1.23
N ALA A 96 -17.72 4.94 2.04
CA ALA A 96 -18.27 4.77 3.38
C ALA A 96 -17.85 5.90 4.32
N LEU A 97 -16.59 6.36 4.23
CA LEU A 97 -16.09 7.51 4.99
C LEU A 97 -16.82 8.80 4.60
N GLN A 98 -17.02 9.04 3.30
CA GLN A 98 -17.78 10.19 2.79
C GLN A 98 -19.23 10.20 3.29
N LYS A 99 -19.87 9.03 3.32
CA LYS A 99 -21.24 8.85 3.84
C LYS A 99 -21.32 8.83 5.36
N LYS A 100 -20.18 8.89 6.06
CA LYS A 100 -20.06 8.75 7.53
C LYS A 100 -20.73 7.46 8.04
N ASP A 101 -20.65 6.40 7.24
CA ASP A 101 -21.26 5.11 7.53
C ASP A 101 -20.29 4.23 8.34
N ALA A 102 -20.44 4.23 9.66
CA ALA A 102 -19.55 3.51 10.57
C ALA A 102 -19.50 1.99 10.32
N LYS A 103 -20.65 1.39 9.97
CA LYS A 103 -20.73 -0.06 9.73
C LYS A 103 -20.02 -0.43 8.44
N HIS A 104 -20.35 0.25 7.34
CA HIS A 104 -19.73 -0.03 6.05
C HIS A 104 -18.25 0.37 6.02
N SER A 105 -17.85 1.46 6.69
CA SER A 105 -16.43 1.86 6.75
C SER A 105 -15.57 0.84 7.50
N THR A 106 -16.10 0.23 8.56
CA THR A 106 -15.42 -0.86 9.27
C THR A 106 -15.21 -2.09 8.37
N ALA A 107 -16.25 -2.51 7.63
CA ALA A 107 -16.14 -3.63 6.70
C ALA A 107 -15.17 -3.34 5.55
N ALA A 108 -15.28 -2.16 4.94
CA ALA A 108 -14.39 -1.74 3.85
C ALA A 108 -12.93 -1.61 4.30
N PHE A 109 -12.69 -1.15 5.53
CA PHE A 109 -11.36 -1.13 6.13
C PHE A 109 -10.75 -2.52 6.24
N ALA A 110 -11.54 -3.51 6.70
CA ALA A 110 -11.08 -4.90 6.76
C ALA A 110 -10.71 -5.44 5.37
N SER A 111 -11.50 -5.13 4.35
CA SER A 111 -11.20 -5.48 2.95
C SER A 111 -9.91 -4.83 2.44
N VAL A 112 -9.67 -3.54 2.74
CA VAL A 112 -8.43 -2.83 2.40
C VAL A 112 -7.22 -3.53 3.03
N ARG A 113 -7.31 -3.81 4.33
CA ARG A 113 -6.27 -4.53 5.07
C ARG A 113 -6.01 -5.91 4.46
N GLN A 114 -7.05 -6.66 4.14
CA GLN A 114 -6.90 -8.01 3.57
C GLN A 114 -6.19 -7.96 2.22
N GLN A 115 -6.47 -6.98 1.36
CA GLN A 115 -5.74 -6.83 0.11
C GLN A 115 -4.27 -6.46 0.31
N CYS A 116 -3.94 -5.66 1.33
CA CYS A 116 -2.54 -5.45 1.70
C CYS A 116 -1.88 -6.77 2.11
N VAL A 117 -2.53 -7.59 2.94
CA VAL A 117 -2.03 -8.92 3.33
C VAL A 117 -1.84 -9.84 2.10
N ASN A 118 -2.80 -9.87 1.19
CA ASN A 118 -2.74 -10.70 -0.03
C ASN A 118 -1.57 -10.28 -0.92
N CYS A 119 -1.41 -8.99 -1.20
CA CYS A 119 -0.31 -8.47 -2.01
C CYS A 119 1.06 -8.86 -1.42
N HIS A 120 1.22 -8.69 -0.11
CA HIS A 120 2.44 -9.09 0.58
C HIS A 120 2.65 -10.61 0.61
N THR A 121 1.59 -11.40 0.72
CA THR A 121 1.66 -12.86 0.64
C THR A 121 2.12 -13.33 -0.73
N VAL A 122 1.61 -12.74 -1.81
CA VAL A 122 2.07 -13.00 -3.20
C VAL A 122 3.57 -12.73 -3.35
N LEU A 123 4.10 -11.71 -2.66
CA LEU A 123 5.52 -11.40 -2.65
C LEU A 123 6.36 -12.29 -1.71
N GLY A 124 5.74 -13.20 -0.96
CA GLY A 124 6.39 -14.00 0.08
C GLY A 124 6.81 -13.19 1.31
N LYS A 125 6.27 -11.98 1.48
CA LYS A 125 6.60 -11.04 2.57
C LYS A 125 5.55 -11.11 3.68
N THR A 126 5.54 -12.21 4.43
CA THR A 126 4.49 -12.52 5.42
C THR A 126 4.56 -11.71 6.72
N GLN A 127 5.65 -10.98 6.98
CA GLN A 127 5.81 -10.13 8.17
C GLN A 127 5.10 -8.76 8.04
N VAL A 128 3.88 -8.72 7.51
CA VAL A 128 3.09 -7.48 7.52
C VAL A 128 2.44 -7.35 8.87
N GLN A 129 2.99 -6.51 9.74
CA GLN A 129 2.28 -6.08 10.94
C GLN A 129 1.18 -5.09 10.57
N VAL A 130 0.13 -5.54 9.89
CA VAL A 130 -1.12 -4.78 9.91
C VAL A 130 -1.68 -4.96 11.32
N SER A 131 -1.34 -4.05 12.22
CA SER A 131 -1.71 -4.16 13.63
C SER A 131 -3.22 -4.39 13.72
N ALA A 132 -3.64 -5.40 14.48
CA ALA A 132 -5.05 -5.57 14.84
C ALA A 132 -5.39 -4.43 15.79
N ILE A 133 -5.80 -3.28 15.23
CA ILE A 133 -6.46 -2.27 16.04
C ILE A 133 -7.88 -2.82 16.27
N PRO A 134 -8.25 -3.14 17.52
CA PRO A 134 -9.62 -3.53 17.86
C PRO A 134 -10.63 -2.46 17.42
#